data_AF-A0A4V1LMM3-F1
#
_entry.id   AF-A0A4V1LMM3-F1
#
_cell.length_a   1.000
_cell.length_b   1.000
_cell.length_c   1.000
_cell.angle_alpha   90.00
_cell.angle_beta   90.00
_cell.angle_gamma   90.00
#
_symmetry.space_group_name_H-M   'P 1'
#
loop_
_entity.id
_entity.type
_entity.pdbx_description
1 polymer ?
#
loop_
_entity_poly.entity_id
_entity_poly.type
_entity_poly.pdbx_seq_one_letter_code
_entity_poly.pdbx_strand_id
1 'polypeptide(L)'
;MKKKNIFGSKKEITVSKNPLEWFEYLKSNNCIKLRLFYKSVKEDDHKMAGFVGGGGNWFIETIYPTHSDFWLSKWIHDKNSTEKLWQVTYGKAMENRPTINQQMDITQTRENLKTCLENISEFAYEETTANWGRLFKNAKETLENENPEADFYHYDLILWNNYDLENRQLLMSASKAFVFGGMGSWNDMSFEKKEIEEKYNKLSSELYGSMMMSITCAINKDKME
;
A
#
# COMPACT_ATOMS: atom_id res chain seq x y z
N MET A 1 21.67 -45.13 6.91
CA MET A 1 21.49 -44.14 5.82
C MET A 1 21.14 -42.79 6.43
N LYS A 2 22.05 -41.81 6.43
CA LYS A 2 21.76 -40.43 6.86
C LYS A 2 20.99 -39.72 5.75
N LYS A 3 19.78 -39.26 6.04
CA LYS A 3 19.02 -38.37 5.13
C LYS A 3 19.84 -37.10 4.92
N LYS A 4 20.27 -36.85 3.68
CA LYS A 4 20.81 -35.55 3.27
C LYS A 4 19.66 -34.54 3.28
N ASN A 5 19.74 -33.55 4.16
CA ASN A 5 18.90 -32.34 4.07
C ASN A 5 19.34 -31.56 2.83
N ILE A 6 18.63 -31.75 1.71
CA ILE A 6 18.81 -30.98 0.48
C ILE A 6 17.83 -29.82 0.53
N PHE A 7 18.07 -28.80 1.36
CA PHE A 7 17.50 -27.46 1.24
C PHE A 7 18.33 -26.53 2.13
N GLY A 8 19.49 -26.11 1.64
CA GLY A 8 20.14 -24.94 2.21
C GLY A 8 19.29 -23.73 1.88
N SER A 9 18.87 -22.95 2.89
CA SER A 9 18.31 -21.62 2.64
C SER A 9 19.27 -20.85 1.74
N LYS A 10 18.77 -20.26 0.65
CA LYS A 10 19.60 -19.39 -0.18
C LYS A 10 20.17 -18.31 0.73
N LYS A 11 21.49 -18.13 0.72
CA LYS A 11 22.16 -17.10 1.51
C LYS A 11 21.75 -15.74 0.98
N GLU A 12 21.18 -14.89 1.83
CA GLU A 12 20.92 -13.48 1.50
C GLU A 12 22.27 -12.77 1.27
N ILE A 13 22.37 -12.01 0.17
CA ILE A 13 23.54 -11.17 -0.15
C ILE A 13 23.09 -9.72 -0.27
N THR A 14 23.87 -8.80 0.28
CA THR A 14 23.63 -7.36 0.14
C THR A 14 24.11 -6.91 -1.23
N VAL A 15 23.20 -6.42 -2.07
CA VAL A 15 23.54 -5.88 -3.40
C VAL A 15 23.69 -4.35 -3.41
N SER A 16 23.14 -3.66 -2.41
CA SER A 16 23.21 -2.20 -2.23
C SER A 16 23.04 -1.84 -0.76
N LYS A 17 23.62 -0.72 -0.32
CA LYS A 17 23.53 -0.26 1.09
C LYS A 17 22.47 0.80 1.32
N ASN A 18 21.98 1.44 0.25
CA ASN A 18 20.97 2.49 0.32
C ASN A 18 20.15 2.54 -1.00
N PRO A 19 19.01 3.25 -1.02
CA PRO A 19 18.16 3.33 -2.21
C PRO A 19 18.85 3.91 -3.45
N LEU A 20 19.76 4.88 -3.31
CA LEU A 20 20.46 5.48 -4.45
C LEU A 20 21.40 4.48 -5.12
N GLU A 21 22.20 3.76 -4.33
CA GLU A 21 23.01 2.64 -4.83
C GLU A 21 22.16 1.53 -5.45
N TRP A 22 20.95 1.29 -4.92
CA TRP A 22 20.02 0.32 -5.49
C TRP A 22 19.52 0.75 -6.87
N PHE A 23 19.18 2.03 -7.07
CA PHE A 23 18.82 2.53 -8.40
C PHE A 23 19.97 2.40 -9.40
N GLU A 24 21.22 2.70 -9.00
CA GLU A 24 22.39 2.49 -9.86
C GLU A 24 22.61 1.01 -10.20
N TYR A 25 22.45 0.12 -9.21
CA TYR A 25 22.49 -1.32 -9.41
C TYR A 25 21.43 -1.78 -10.42
N LEU A 26 20.19 -1.32 -10.30
CA LEU A 26 19.12 -1.66 -11.22
C LEU A 26 19.44 -1.19 -12.64
N LYS A 27 19.95 0.04 -12.77
CA LYS A 27 20.33 0.64 -14.06
C LYS A 27 21.47 -0.14 -14.72
N SER A 28 22.49 -0.55 -13.96
CA SER A 28 23.59 -1.38 -14.48
C SER A 28 23.15 -2.79 -14.91
N ASN A 29 22.00 -3.25 -14.41
CA ASN A 29 21.41 -4.55 -14.77
C ASN A 29 20.30 -4.41 -15.83
N ASN A 30 20.21 -3.26 -16.52
CA ASN A 30 19.22 -2.98 -17.57
C ASN A 30 17.76 -3.03 -17.09
N CYS A 31 17.51 -2.69 -15.82
CA CYS A 31 16.15 -2.43 -15.35
C CYS A 31 15.61 -1.19 -16.07
N ILE A 32 14.44 -1.31 -16.68
CA ILE A 32 13.83 -0.26 -17.50
C ILE A 32 12.74 0.51 -16.75
N LYS A 33 12.14 -0.09 -15.72
CA LYS A 33 10.96 0.48 -15.05
C LYS A 33 10.74 -0.15 -13.68
N LEU A 34 10.13 0.63 -12.78
CA LEU A 34 9.62 0.17 -11.49
C LEU A 34 8.10 0.24 -11.44
N ARG A 35 7.49 -0.74 -10.78
CA ARG A 35 6.06 -0.75 -10.47
C ARG A 35 5.84 -1.14 -9.01
N LEU A 36 4.87 -0.50 -8.39
CA LEU A 36 4.30 -0.95 -7.14
C LEU A 36 3.30 -2.05 -7.45
N PHE A 37 3.35 -3.17 -6.73
CA PHE A 37 2.42 -4.26 -6.91
C PHE A 37 1.87 -4.70 -5.56
N TYR A 38 0.56 -4.55 -5.38
CA TYR A 38 -0.13 -5.03 -4.20
C TYR A 38 -0.75 -6.41 -4.46
N LYS A 39 -0.56 -7.33 -3.52
CA LYS A 39 -1.23 -8.62 -3.51
C LYS A 39 -1.81 -8.90 -2.13
N SER A 40 -3.14 -9.00 -2.07
CA SER A 40 -3.83 -9.48 -0.89
C SER A 40 -3.44 -10.92 -0.56
N VAL A 41 -3.29 -11.22 0.73
CA VAL A 41 -2.97 -12.55 1.26
C VAL A 41 -4.22 -13.20 1.83
N LYS A 42 -5.12 -12.41 2.43
CA LYS A 42 -6.39 -12.86 3.00
C LYS A 42 -7.50 -11.84 2.73
N GLU A 43 -8.74 -12.32 2.72
CA GLU A 43 -9.94 -11.46 2.56
C GLU A 43 -10.08 -10.39 3.65
N ASP A 44 -9.45 -10.60 4.82
CA ASP A 44 -9.48 -9.73 5.98
C ASP A 44 -8.14 -9.01 6.26
N ASP A 45 -7.31 -8.79 5.22
CA ASP A 45 -6.01 -8.12 5.34
C ASP A 45 -6.08 -6.80 6.14
N HIS A 46 -7.19 -6.07 6.01
CA HIS A 46 -7.47 -4.81 6.71
C HIS A 46 -7.38 -4.94 8.25
N LYS A 47 -7.83 -6.06 8.82
CA LYS A 47 -7.79 -6.33 10.26
C LYS A 47 -6.36 -6.49 10.77
N MET A 48 -5.45 -6.88 9.89
CA MET A 48 -4.05 -7.14 10.21
C MET A 48 -3.10 -6.01 9.79
N ALA A 49 -3.58 -4.98 9.10
CA ALA A 49 -2.74 -3.90 8.55
C ALA A 49 -1.94 -3.13 9.62
N GLY A 50 -2.40 -3.12 10.88
CA GLY A 50 -1.67 -2.54 12.01
C GLY A 50 -0.50 -3.38 12.54
N PHE A 51 -0.31 -4.60 12.05
CA PHE A 51 0.68 -5.55 12.55
C PHE A 51 1.77 -5.84 11.51
N VAL A 52 2.99 -6.14 11.99
CA VAL A 52 4.11 -6.49 11.11
C VAL A 52 3.77 -7.74 10.29
N GLY A 53 3.80 -7.59 8.97
CA GLY A 53 3.48 -8.66 8.01
C GLY A 53 1.98 -8.87 7.76
N GLY A 54 1.12 -8.01 8.30
CA GLY A 54 -0.30 -7.95 7.94
C GLY A 54 -0.61 -6.89 6.89
N GLY A 55 -1.84 -6.84 6.41
CA GLY A 55 -2.27 -5.85 5.42
C GLY A 55 -1.94 -6.21 3.96
N GLY A 56 -1.64 -7.47 3.66
CA GLY A 56 -1.23 -7.92 2.33
C GLY A 56 0.25 -7.69 2.02
N ASN A 57 0.68 -8.03 0.81
CA ASN A 57 2.06 -7.87 0.37
C ASN A 57 2.21 -6.72 -0.62
N TRP A 58 3.14 -5.82 -0.33
CA TRP A 58 3.57 -4.75 -1.21
C TRP A 58 4.92 -5.07 -1.83
N PHE A 59 4.93 -5.27 -3.14
CA PHE A 59 6.15 -5.53 -3.90
C PHE A 59 6.58 -4.29 -4.69
N ILE A 60 7.88 -4.13 -4.86
CA ILE A 60 8.45 -3.34 -5.94
C ILE A 60 8.83 -4.32 -7.05
N GLU A 61 8.09 -4.29 -8.15
CA GLU A 61 8.43 -4.98 -9.38
C GLU A 61 9.48 -4.17 -10.15
N THR A 62 10.65 -4.76 -10.34
CA THR A 62 11.70 -4.23 -11.21
C THR A 62 11.59 -4.92 -12.56
N ILE A 63 11.29 -4.16 -13.61
CA ILE A 63 10.99 -4.67 -14.94
C ILE A 63 12.24 -4.61 -15.82
N TYR A 64 12.53 -5.70 -16.50
CA TYR A 64 13.60 -5.86 -17.48
C TYR A 64 13.01 -6.20 -18.85
N PRO A 65 13.81 -6.22 -19.94
CA PRO A 65 13.29 -6.49 -21.28
C PRO A 65 12.55 -7.82 -21.47
N THR A 66 12.87 -8.84 -20.67
CA THR A 66 12.33 -10.20 -20.82
C THR A 66 11.67 -10.77 -19.57
N HIS A 67 11.82 -10.12 -18.42
CA HIS A 67 11.38 -10.65 -17.12
C HIS A 67 11.22 -9.52 -16.11
N SER A 68 10.74 -9.86 -14.92
CA SER A 68 10.73 -8.99 -13.75
C SER A 68 11.25 -9.71 -12.51
N ASP A 69 11.84 -8.93 -11.60
CA ASP A 69 12.15 -9.33 -10.23
C ASP A 69 11.23 -8.58 -9.26
N PHE A 70 10.96 -9.18 -8.10
CA PHE A 70 10.05 -8.62 -7.09
C PHE A 70 10.75 -8.47 -5.76
N TRP A 71 10.72 -7.26 -5.22
CA TRP A 71 11.34 -6.88 -3.96
C TRP A 71 10.27 -6.66 -2.90
N LEU A 72 10.48 -7.18 -1.70
CA LEU A 72 9.56 -7.06 -0.57
C LEU A 72 10.31 -6.45 0.62
N SER A 73 9.63 -5.60 1.37
CA SER A 73 10.16 -5.08 2.64
C SER A 73 10.23 -6.19 3.69
N LYS A 74 11.31 -6.22 4.46
CA LYS A 74 11.52 -7.07 5.62
C LYS A 74 11.77 -6.17 6.82
N TRP A 75 10.86 -6.22 7.78
CA TRP A 75 10.96 -5.50 9.04
C TRP A 75 11.69 -6.36 10.06
N ILE A 76 12.79 -5.84 10.59
CA ILE A 76 13.64 -6.51 11.57
C ILE A 76 13.61 -5.70 12.85
N HIS A 77 13.15 -6.32 13.93
CA HIS A 77 13.22 -5.72 15.25
C HIS A 77 14.62 -5.95 15.85
N ASP A 78 15.39 -4.89 16.03
CA ASP A 78 16.66 -4.95 16.75
C ASP A 78 16.40 -4.87 18.25
N LYS A 79 16.39 -6.04 18.90
CA LYS A 79 16.16 -6.16 20.35
C LYS A 79 17.26 -5.52 21.20
N ASN A 80 18.42 -5.19 20.63
CA ASN A 80 19.56 -4.65 21.35
C ASN A 80 19.72 -3.13 21.15
N SER A 81 18.91 -2.51 20.30
CA SER A 81 18.95 -1.08 20.01
C SER A 81 17.90 -0.35 20.84
N THR A 82 18.30 0.70 21.55
CA THR A 82 17.37 1.55 22.32
C THR A 82 16.85 2.75 21.52
N GLU A 83 17.47 3.06 20.37
CA GLU A 83 17.15 4.25 19.56
C GLU A 83 16.47 3.92 18.23
N LYS A 84 16.83 2.79 17.61
CA LYS A 84 16.28 2.33 16.33
C LYS A 84 15.84 0.88 16.47
N LEU A 85 14.69 0.69 17.09
CA LEU A 85 14.10 -0.63 17.35
C LEU A 85 13.75 -1.37 16.07
N TRP A 86 13.46 -0.65 14.98
CA TRP A 86 13.08 -1.22 13.70
C TRP A 86 14.08 -0.87 12.60
N GLN A 87 14.51 -1.89 11.88
CA GLN A 87 15.26 -1.77 10.63
C GLN A 87 14.42 -2.35 9.49
N VAL A 88 14.37 -1.64 8.37
CA VAL A 88 13.69 -2.12 7.16
C VAL A 88 14.72 -2.38 6.09
N THR A 89 14.76 -3.60 5.58
CA THR A 89 15.53 -3.97 4.38
C THR A 89 14.59 -4.39 3.27
N TYR A 90 15.03 -4.29 2.02
CA TYR A 90 14.28 -4.82 0.88
C TYR A 90 15.04 -6.01 0.31
N GLY A 91 14.36 -7.15 0.25
CA GLY A 91 14.90 -8.39 -0.29
C GLY A 91 14.25 -8.74 -1.62
N LYS A 92 15.05 -9.20 -2.59
CA LYS A 92 14.54 -9.81 -3.82
C LYS A 92 13.88 -11.15 -3.48
N ALA A 93 12.56 -11.14 -3.36
CA ALA A 93 11.75 -12.29 -2.97
C ALA A 93 11.51 -13.25 -4.14
N MET A 94 11.39 -12.72 -5.36
CA MET A 94 11.22 -13.50 -6.59
C MET A 94 12.09 -12.93 -7.69
N GLU A 95 12.70 -13.83 -8.47
CA GLU A 95 13.61 -13.49 -9.57
C GLU A 95 13.15 -14.16 -10.86
N ASN A 96 13.41 -13.49 -11.99
CA ASN A 96 13.16 -14.00 -13.34
C ASN A 96 11.73 -14.52 -13.53
N ARG A 97 10.75 -13.68 -13.17
CA ARG A 97 9.32 -13.98 -13.31
C ARG A 97 8.74 -13.29 -14.55
N PRO A 98 7.60 -13.79 -15.07
CA PRO A 98 6.82 -13.04 -16.04
C PRO A 98 6.49 -11.65 -15.50
N THR A 99 6.63 -10.64 -16.35
CA THR A 99 6.30 -9.25 -16.05
C THR A 99 4.79 -9.10 -15.85
N ILE A 100 4.40 -8.49 -14.73
CA ILE A 100 3.03 -8.10 -14.41
C ILE A 100 2.77 -6.70 -15.00
N ASN A 101 3.62 -5.72 -14.66
CA ASN A 101 3.49 -4.32 -15.10
C ASN A 101 2.04 -3.80 -15.02
N GLN A 102 1.42 -3.96 -13.84
CA GLN A 102 -0.01 -3.68 -13.69
C GLN A 102 -0.32 -2.21 -14.05
N GLN A 103 -1.31 -2.04 -14.92
CA GLN A 103 -1.89 -0.75 -15.28
C GLN A 103 -3.37 -0.76 -14.93
N MET A 104 -3.86 0.38 -14.45
CA MET A 104 -5.23 0.55 -13.98
C MET A 104 -5.80 1.81 -14.59
N ASP A 105 -7.08 1.77 -14.95
CA ASP A 105 -7.81 2.95 -15.38
C ASP A 105 -8.00 3.88 -14.18
N ILE A 106 -7.41 5.07 -14.27
CA ILE A 106 -7.47 6.06 -13.20
C ILE A 106 -8.91 6.55 -12.97
N THR A 107 -9.68 6.78 -14.03
CA THR A 107 -11.07 7.23 -13.94
C THR A 107 -11.91 6.21 -13.19
N GLN A 108 -11.84 4.94 -13.60
CA GLN A 108 -12.59 3.87 -12.95
C GLN A 108 -12.15 3.68 -11.49
N THR A 109 -10.84 3.73 -11.22
CA THR A 109 -10.30 3.57 -9.86
C THR A 109 -10.76 4.71 -8.96
N ARG A 110 -10.79 5.95 -9.48
CA ARG A 110 -11.25 7.14 -8.76
C ARG A 110 -12.73 7.06 -8.41
N GLU A 111 -13.58 6.64 -9.35
CA GLU A 111 -15.02 6.46 -9.09
C GLU A 111 -15.30 5.31 -8.11
N ASN A 112 -14.53 4.22 -8.18
CA ASN A 112 -14.62 3.13 -7.21
C ASN A 112 -14.29 3.61 -5.78
N LEU A 113 -13.20 4.37 -5.61
CA LEU A 113 -12.83 4.93 -4.31
C LEU A 113 -13.87 5.92 -3.80
N LYS A 114 -14.34 6.82 -4.67
CA LYS A 114 -15.40 7.80 -4.34
C LYS A 114 -16.66 7.12 -3.80
N THR A 115 -17.12 6.08 -4.48
CA THR A 115 -18.30 5.29 -4.08
C THR A 115 -18.08 4.60 -2.73
N CYS A 116 -16.90 4.00 -2.53
CA CYS A 116 -16.56 3.36 -1.25
C CYS A 116 -16.55 4.39 -0.10
N LEU A 117 -15.94 5.55 -0.32
CA LEU A 117 -15.85 6.63 0.67
C LEU A 117 -17.21 7.23 1.01
N GLU A 118 -18.11 7.34 0.03
CA GLU A 118 -19.49 7.77 0.25
C GLU A 118 -20.23 6.80 1.17
N ASN A 119 -20.25 5.51 0.81
CA ASN A 119 -20.95 4.48 1.57
C ASN A 119 -20.43 4.36 3.02
N ILE A 120 -19.11 4.35 3.21
CA ILE A 120 -18.53 4.23 4.56
C ILE A 120 -18.66 5.53 5.36
N SER A 121 -18.66 6.69 4.71
CA SER A 121 -18.92 7.97 5.37
C SER A 121 -20.35 8.03 5.91
N GLU A 122 -21.35 7.62 5.13
CA GLU A 122 -22.75 7.57 5.55
C GLU A 122 -22.92 6.62 6.73
N PHE A 123 -22.40 5.39 6.60
CA PHE A 123 -22.39 4.42 7.70
C PHE A 123 -21.73 4.97 8.97
N ALA A 124 -20.58 5.64 8.85
CA ALA A 124 -19.87 6.18 10.00
C ALA A 124 -20.64 7.31 10.71
N TYR A 125 -21.37 8.15 9.98
CA TYR A 125 -22.24 9.17 10.58
C TYR A 125 -23.45 8.56 11.30
N GLU A 126 -24.00 7.47 10.77
CA GLU A 126 -25.17 6.78 11.34
C GLU A 126 -24.81 5.99 12.61
N GLU A 127 -23.73 5.21 12.56
CA GLU A 127 -23.49 4.13 13.52
C GLU A 127 -22.30 4.38 14.45
N THR A 128 -21.48 5.41 14.20
CA THR A 128 -20.22 5.63 14.94
C THR A 128 -20.13 7.05 15.52
N THR A 129 -18.92 7.63 15.54
CA THR A 129 -18.72 9.03 15.90
C THR A 129 -18.68 9.91 14.64
N ALA A 130 -19.15 11.14 14.77
CA ALA A 130 -19.06 12.12 13.69
C ALA A 130 -17.62 12.37 13.20
N ASN A 131 -16.60 12.04 14.00
CA ASN A 131 -15.20 12.18 13.60
C ASN A 131 -14.84 11.23 12.46
N TRP A 132 -15.32 9.98 12.48
CA TRP A 132 -15.08 9.02 11.39
C TRP A 132 -15.81 9.42 10.12
N GLY A 133 -17.09 9.81 10.22
CA GLY A 133 -17.84 10.34 9.09
C GLY A 133 -17.16 11.54 8.45
N ARG A 134 -16.63 12.48 9.26
CA ARG A 134 -15.86 13.63 8.76
C ARG A 134 -14.56 13.21 8.08
N LEU A 135 -13.83 12.25 8.64
CA LEU A 135 -12.60 11.74 8.06
C LEU A 135 -12.84 11.18 6.65
N PHE A 136 -13.82 10.29 6.48
CA PHE A 136 -14.13 9.71 5.17
C PHE A 136 -14.70 10.74 4.19
N LYS A 137 -15.52 11.68 4.66
CA LYS A 137 -15.99 12.80 3.85
C LYS A 137 -14.82 13.65 3.34
N ASN A 138 -13.86 13.99 4.20
CA ASN A 138 -12.68 14.77 3.81
C ASN A 138 -11.80 14.02 2.80
N ALA A 139 -11.65 12.70 2.97
CA ALA A 139 -10.97 11.85 1.99
C ALA A 139 -11.69 11.86 0.64
N LYS A 140 -13.04 11.82 0.62
CA LYS A 140 -13.84 11.93 -0.61
C LYS A 140 -13.64 13.29 -1.29
N GLU A 141 -13.71 14.38 -0.52
CA GLU A 141 -13.52 15.75 -1.03
C GLU A 141 -12.11 15.98 -1.58
N THR A 142 -11.10 15.25 -1.08
CA THR A 142 -9.73 15.31 -1.59
C THR A 142 -9.61 14.86 -3.05
N LEU A 143 -10.56 14.06 -3.56
CA LEU A 143 -10.61 13.67 -4.97
C LEU A 143 -10.83 14.86 -5.92
N GLU A 144 -11.36 15.97 -5.42
CA GLU A 144 -11.67 17.18 -6.20
C GLU A 144 -10.80 18.38 -5.78
N ASN A 145 -9.84 18.19 -4.87
CA ASN A 145 -8.99 19.26 -4.37
C ASN A 145 -7.85 19.56 -5.36
N GLU A 146 -7.64 20.83 -5.72
CA GLU A 146 -6.56 21.26 -6.61
C GLU A 146 -5.17 21.18 -5.96
N ASN A 147 -5.10 21.15 -4.63
CA ASN A 147 -3.89 21.00 -3.84
C ASN A 147 -4.07 19.93 -2.75
N PRO A 148 -4.22 18.64 -3.15
CA PRO A 148 -4.65 17.57 -2.26
C PRO A 148 -3.61 17.20 -1.17
N GLU A 149 -2.34 17.56 -1.36
CA GLU A 149 -1.22 17.26 -0.45
C GLU A 149 -0.94 18.34 0.62
N ALA A 150 -1.62 19.49 0.57
CA ALA A 150 -1.27 20.69 1.34
C ALA A 150 -1.22 20.48 2.88
N ASP A 151 -2.04 19.58 3.38
CA ASP A 151 -2.23 19.24 4.79
C ASP A 151 -1.61 17.88 5.17
N PHE A 152 -0.82 17.28 4.27
CA PHE A 152 -0.22 15.97 4.51
C PHE A 152 1.12 16.09 5.26
N TYR A 153 1.22 15.42 6.41
CA TYR A 153 2.39 15.50 7.31
C TYR A 153 3.73 15.11 6.66
N HIS A 154 3.69 14.28 5.62
CA HIS A 154 4.86 13.78 4.89
C HIS A 154 4.83 14.17 3.41
N TYR A 155 4.46 15.42 3.12
CA TYR A 155 4.37 15.94 1.76
C TYR A 155 5.70 15.87 0.97
N ASP A 156 6.83 15.68 1.65
CA ASP A 156 8.17 15.62 1.07
C ASP A 156 8.59 14.22 0.56
N LEU A 157 7.84 13.16 0.90
CA LEU A 157 8.16 11.79 0.49
C LEU A 157 7.89 11.50 -1.00
N ILE A 158 7.08 12.34 -1.64
CA ILE A 158 6.64 12.14 -3.03
C ILE A 158 7.07 13.35 -3.86
N LEU A 159 7.69 13.06 -5.01
CA LEU A 159 8.04 14.08 -6.00
C LEU A 159 6.80 14.43 -6.82
N TRP A 160 5.93 15.30 -6.30
CA TRP A 160 4.61 15.64 -6.87
C TRP A 160 4.65 16.10 -8.33
N ASN A 161 5.71 16.77 -8.75
CA ASN A 161 5.90 17.20 -10.14
C ASN A 161 5.99 16.04 -11.15
N ASN A 162 6.13 14.79 -10.69
CA ASN A 162 6.09 13.60 -11.53
C ASN A 162 4.67 13.05 -11.74
N TYR A 163 3.65 13.62 -11.11
CA TYR A 163 2.28 13.11 -11.10
C TYR A 163 1.28 14.20 -11.50
N ASP A 164 0.35 13.83 -12.38
CA ASP A 164 -0.76 14.71 -12.74
C ASP A 164 -1.72 14.89 -11.55
N LEU A 165 -2.53 15.94 -11.59
CA LEU A 165 -3.46 16.30 -10.52
C LEU A 165 -4.32 15.10 -10.07
N GLU A 166 -4.89 14.35 -11.01
CA GLU A 166 -5.74 13.19 -10.71
C GLU A 166 -5.00 12.09 -9.94
N ASN A 167 -3.74 11.82 -10.28
CA ASN A 167 -2.90 10.86 -9.56
C ASN A 167 -2.64 11.32 -8.12
N ARG A 168 -2.34 12.63 -7.93
CA ARG A 168 -2.13 13.20 -6.60
C ARG A 168 -3.40 13.13 -5.76
N GLN A 169 -4.54 13.52 -6.34
CA GLN A 169 -5.86 13.47 -5.70
C GLN A 169 -6.22 12.05 -5.26
N LEU A 170 -6.05 11.07 -6.15
CA LEU A 170 -6.34 9.66 -5.87
C LEU A 170 -5.45 9.12 -4.73
N LEU A 171 -4.15 9.40 -4.78
CA LEU A 171 -3.20 8.96 -3.77
C LEU A 171 -3.48 9.58 -2.40
N MET A 172 -3.74 10.88 -2.35
CA MET A 172 -4.03 11.60 -1.11
C MET A 172 -5.40 11.25 -0.54
N SER A 173 -6.41 11.04 -1.38
CA SER A 173 -7.71 10.55 -0.93
C SER A 173 -7.57 9.19 -0.24
N ALA A 174 -6.87 8.23 -0.87
CA ALA A 174 -6.62 6.92 -0.28
C ALA A 174 -5.78 7.01 1.01
N SER A 175 -4.76 7.88 1.04
CA SER A 175 -3.90 8.07 2.23
C SER A 175 -4.66 8.68 3.41
N LYS A 176 -5.54 9.66 3.17
CA LYS A 176 -6.38 10.29 4.21
C LYS A 176 -7.47 9.36 4.73
N ALA A 177 -7.90 8.39 3.93
CA ALA A 177 -8.85 7.36 4.33
C ALA A 177 -8.21 6.18 5.09
N PHE A 178 -6.88 6.16 5.23
CA PHE A 178 -6.18 5.04 5.87
C PHE A 178 -6.36 5.07 7.39
N VAL A 179 -7.29 4.25 7.88
CA VAL A 179 -7.71 4.20 9.29
C VAL A 179 -7.41 2.86 9.97
N PHE A 180 -6.67 1.98 9.28
CA PHE A 180 -6.39 0.61 9.70
C PHE A 180 -5.10 0.56 10.49
N GLY A 181 -5.16 0.19 11.76
CA GLY A 181 -4.01 0.26 12.65
C GLY A 181 -4.15 -0.63 13.88
N GLY A 182 -3.38 -0.28 14.91
CA GLY A 182 -3.47 -0.89 16.24
C GLY A 182 -4.57 -0.29 17.09
N MET A 183 -4.33 -0.21 18.40
CA MET A 183 -5.32 0.24 19.38
C MET A 183 -5.87 1.64 19.09
N GLY A 184 -7.18 1.80 19.16
CA GLY A 184 -7.92 3.04 18.89
C GLY A 184 -8.20 3.30 17.40
N SER A 185 -7.84 2.36 16.51
CA SER A 185 -8.10 2.49 15.08
C SER A 185 -9.53 2.08 14.70
N TRP A 186 -9.88 2.26 13.43
CA TRP A 186 -11.17 1.82 12.90
C TRP A 186 -11.40 0.31 13.15
N ASN A 187 -10.33 -0.49 13.13
CA ASN A 187 -10.39 -1.95 13.35
C ASN A 187 -10.93 -2.37 14.72
N ASP A 188 -10.92 -1.49 15.72
CA ASP A 188 -11.35 -1.79 17.09
C ASP A 188 -12.86 -1.61 17.30
N MET A 189 -13.60 -1.23 16.27
CA MET A 189 -15.05 -1.12 16.36
C MET A 189 -15.72 -2.49 16.46
N SER A 190 -16.81 -2.52 17.22
CA SER A 190 -17.70 -3.68 17.34
C SER A 190 -19.12 -3.20 17.57
N PHE A 191 -20.10 -3.89 17.00
CA PHE A 191 -21.51 -3.51 17.07
C PHE A 191 -22.36 -4.66 17.64
N GLU A 192 -23.32 -4.33 18.52
CA GLU A 192 -24.21 -5.33 19.13
C GLU A 192 -25.15 -5.99 18.11
N LYS A 193 -25.65 -5.20 17.15
CA LYS A 193 -26.54 -5.71 16.11
C LYS A 193 -25.71 -6.37 15.01
N LYS A 194 -25.97 -7.65 14.79
CA LYS A 194 -25.29 -8.47 13.76
C LYS A 194 -25.32 -7.83 12.37
N GLU A 195 -26.44 -7.24 11.96
CA GLU A 195 -26.56 -6.60 10.64
C GLU A 195 -25.64 -5.38 10.48
N ILE A 196 -25.43 -4.61 11.57
CA ILE A 196 -24.52 -3.47 11.59
C ILE A 196 -23.07 -3.96 11.55
N GLU A 197 -22.76 -4.98 12.34
CA GLU A 197 -21.43 -5.62 12.36
C GLU A 197 -21.06 -6.19 10.98
N GLU A 198 -21.99 -6.85 10.29
CA GLU A 198 -21.79 -7.36 8.93
C GLU A 198 -21.58 -6.23 7.91
N LYS A 199 -22.39 -5.15 7.99
CA LYS A 199 -22.23 -3.96 7.14
C LYS A 199 -20.87 -3.28 7.38
N TYR A 200 -20.46 -3.13 8.63
CA TYR A 200 -19.15 -2.61 9.03
C TYR A 200 -18.00 -3.45 8.43
N ASN A 201 -18.02 -4.77 8.62
CA ASN A 201 -16.96 -5.64 8.11
C ASN A 201 -16.87 -5.59 6.58
N LYS A 202 -18.02 -5.55 5.88
CA LYS A 202 -18.08 -5.42 4.43
C LYS A 202 -17.48 -4.11 3.95
N LEU A 203 -17.97 -2.97 4.47
CA LEU A 203 -17.50 -1.65 4.06
C LEU A 203 -16.02 -1.43 4.39
N SER A 204 -15.54 -1.99 5.50
CA SER A 204 -14.12 -1.92 5.89
C SER A 204 -13.23 -2.67 4.90
N SER A 205 -13.66 -3.87 4.47
CA SER A 205 -12.93 -4.65 3.46
C SER A 205 -12.95 -3.98 2.09
N GLU A 206 -14.11 -3.46 1.66
CA GLU A 206 -14.27 -2.71 0.40
C GLU A 206 -13.39 -1.45 0.38
N LEU A 207 -13.41 -0.66 1.47
CA LEU A 207 -12.54 0.52 1.60
C LEU A 207 -11.07 0.11 1.50
N TYR A 208 -10.64 -0.91 2.25
CA TYR A 208 -9.25 -1.35 2.24
C TYR A 208 -8.80 -1.76 0.84
N GLY A 209 -9.55 -2.63 0.17
CA GLY A 209 -9.26 -3.07 -1.19
C GLY A 209 -9.20 -1.89 -2.17
N SER A 210 -10.18 -0.99 -2.11
CA SER A 210 -10.24 0.20 -2.97
C SER A 210 -9.06 1.14 -2.77
N MET A 211 -8.61 1.34 -1.52
CA MET A 211 -7.41 2.14 -1.23
C MET A 211 -6.13 1.51 -1.77
N MET A 212 -5.92 0.20 -1.59
CA MET A 212 -4.70 -0.46 -2.09
C MET A 212 -4.60 -0.36 -3.61
N MET A 213 -5.74 -0.51 -4.30
CA MET A 213 -5.85 -0.32 -5.75
C MET A 213 -5.63 1.14 -6.16
N SER A 214 -6.16 2.09 -5.41
CA SER A 214 -6.00 3.53 -5.65
C SER A 214 -4.54 3.97 -5.53
N ILE A 215 -3.84 3.52 -4.48
CA ILE A 215 -2.41 3.78 -4.29
C ILE A 215 -1.60 3.17 -5.44
N THR A 216 -1.90 1.92 -5.83
CA THR A 216 -1.21 1.23 -6.93
C THR A 216 -1.41 1.97 -8.26
N CYS A 217 -2.66 2.33 -8.58
CA CYS A 217 -3.01 3.09 -9.79
C CYS A 217 -2.32 4.46 -9.83
N ALA A 218 -2.38 5.21 -8.73
CA ALA A 218 -1.83 6.55 -8.65
C ALA A 218 -0.30 6.56 -8.84
N ILE A 219 0.41 5.59 -8.24
CA ILE A 219 1.88 5.50 -8.29
C ILE A 219 2.39 4.94 -9.61
N ASN A 220 1.69 3.97 -10.22
CA ASN A 220 2.13 3.25 -11.42
C ASN A 220 1.90 4.01 -12.74
N LYS A 221 1.84 5.34 -12.69
CA LYS A 221 1.72 6.19 -13.86
C LYS A 221 2.96 6.04 -14.74
N ASP A 222 2.76 5.81 -16.03
CA ASP A 222 3.81 6.05 -17.02
C ASP A 222 3.91 7.55 -17.31
N LYS A 223 5.14 8.06 -17.36
CA LYS A 223 5.37 9.34 -18.04
C LYS A 223 5.04 9.11 -19.52
N MET A 224 4.08 9.88 -20.03
CA MET A 224 3.97 10.06 -21.48
C MET A 224 5.22 10.86 -21.88
N GLU A 225 6.15 10.22 -22.58
CA GLU A 225 7.30 10.89 -23.22
C GLU A 225 6.84 11.69 -24.45
#